data_AF-A0A1B6IMF6-F1
#
_entry.id   AF-A0A1B6IMF6-F1
#
_cell.length_a   1.000
_cell.length_b   1.000
_cell.length_c   1.000
_cell.angle_alpha   90.00
_cell.angle_beta   90.00
_cell.angle_gamma   90.00
#
_symmetry.space_group_name_H-M   'P 1'
#
loop_
_entity.id
_entity.type
_entity.pdbx_description
1 polymer ?
#
loop_
_entity_poly.entity_id
_entity_poly.type
_entity_poly.pdbx_seq_one_letter_code
_entity_poly.pdbx_strand_id
1 'polypeptide(L)'
;ITRLYWVDAGQPTLQLDDPKTDGAYQRCTLDPVCAARTVRGYMNKFIDKDCNGDGTVDCMDYAASHFLGGYSCSAPLDNDYAKTMRSCLAQVAGLATNKS
;
A
#
# COMPACT_ATOMS: atom_id res chain seq x y z
N ILE A 1 4.13 -3.92 5.58
CA ILE A 1 2.82 -4.17 6.24
C ILE A 1 3.10 -4.63 7.66
N THR A 2 2.48 -3.99 8.66
CA THR A 2 2.53 -4.43 10.07
C THR A 2 1.25 -5.18 10.45
N ARG A 3 1.22 -5.84 11.61
CA ARG A 3 0.00 -6.54 12.07
C ARG A 3 -1.18 -5.59 12.23
N LEU A 4 -0.98 -4.40 12.79
CA LEU A 4 -2.04 -3.40 12.95
C LEU A 4 -2.54 -2.89 11.59
N TYR A 5 -1.64 -2.64 10.65
CA TYR A 5 -2.00 -2.28 9.28
C TYR A 5 -2.90 -3.35 8.64
N TRP A 6 -2.55 -4.62 8.82
CA TRP A 6 -3.36 -5.75 8.34
C TRP A 6 -4.72 -5.85 9.04
N VAL A 7 -4.78 -5.58 10.34
CA VAL A 7 -6.03 -5.48 11.10
C VAL A 7 -6.93 -4.39 10.55
N ASP A 8 -6.37 -3.20 10.37
CA ASP A 8 -7.10 -2.06 9.85
C ASP A 8 -7.60 -2.27 8.42
N ALA A 9 -6.89 -3.06 7.62
CA ALA A 9 -7.28 -3.44 6.27
C ALA A 9 -8.42 -4.47 6.20
N GLY A 10 -8.97 -4.89 7.34
CA GLY A 10 -10.04 -5.91 7.40
C GLY A 10 -9.52 -7.35 7.47
N GLN A 11 -8.25 -7.54 7.85
CA GLN A 11 -7.66 -8.86 8.13
C GLN A 11 -7.80 -9.87 6.99
N PRO A 12 -7.50 -9.53 5.72
CA PRO A 12 -7.64 -10.48 4.64
C PRO A 12 -6.73 -11.70 4.85
N THR A 13 -7.18 -12.87 4.45
CA THR A 13 -6.41 -14.12 4.53
C THR A 13 -6.26 -14.77 3.16
N LEU A 14 -5.37 -15.77 3.11
CA LEU A 14 -5.35 -16.74 2.01
C LEU A 14 -6.68 -17.49 1.95
N GLN A 15 -6.97 -18.09 0.80
CA GLN A 15 -8.19 -18.88 0.66
C GLN A 15 -8.20 -20.03 1.69
N LEU A 16 -9.35 -20.21 2.36
CA LEU A 16 -9.57 -21.21 3.42
C LEU A 16 -8.76 -21.01 4.73
N ASP A 17 -8.05 -19.89 4.87
CA ASP A 17 -7.33 -19.55 6.11
C ASP A 17 -8.20 -18.64 7.01
N ASP A 18 -8.03 -18.75 8.33
CA ASP A 18 -8.81 -18.03 9.34
C ASP A 18 -7.98 -16.86 9.92
N PRO A 19 -8.49 -15.61 9.93
CA PRO A 19 -7.76 -14.47 10.47
C PRO A 19 -7.41 -14.58 11.96
N LYS A 20 -8.05 -15.48 12.71
CA LYS A 20 -7.77 -15.74 14.12
C LYS A 20 -6.68 -16.79 14.33
N THR A 21 -6.31 -17.55 13.30
CA THR A 21 -5.25 -18.55 13.41
C THR A 21 -3.88 -17.89 13.52
N ASP A 22 -3.04 -18.42 14.40
CA ASP A 22 -1.65 -17.98 14.51
C ASP A 22 -0.92 -18.09 13.15
N GLY A 23 -0.23 -17.02 12.79
CA GLY A 23 0.48 -16.93 11.52
C GLY A 23 -0.36 -16.46 10.33
N ALA A 24 -1.68 -16.26 10.45
CA ALA A 24 -2.53 -15.83 9.32
C ALA A 24 -2.08 -14.48 8.73
N TYR A 25 -1.72 -13.53 9.60
CA TYR A 25 -1.10 -12.26 9.23
C TYR A 25 0.17 -12.49 8.39
N GLN A 26 1.12 -13.27 8.90
CA GLN A 26 2.39 -13.52 8.23
C GLN A 26 2.19 -14.17 6.86
N ARG A 27 1.38 -15.24 6.80
CA ARG A 27 1.05 -15.94 5.56
C ARG A 27 0.45 -14.99 4.52
N CYS A 28 -0.51 -14.16 4.92
CA CYS A 28 -1.10 -13.19 4.01
C CYS A 28 -0.09 -12.15 3.53
N THR A 29 0.73 -11.58 4.42
CA THR A 29 1.68 -10.53 4.05
C THR A 29 2.87 -11.01 3.21
N LEU A 30 3.14 -12.32 3.21
CA LEU A 30 4.17 -12.94 2.38
C LEU A 30 3.63 -13.41 1.01
N ASP A 31 2.30 -13.48 0.85
CA ASP A 31 1.67 -13.75 -0.44
C ASP A 31 1.39 -12.44 -1.20
N PRO A 32 1.86 -12.27 -2.45
CA PRO A 32 1.68 -11.02 -3.19
C PRO A 32 0.22 -10.60 -3.37
N VAL A 33 -0.68 -11.54 -3.59
CA VAL A 33 -2.11 -11.25 -3.84
C VAL A 33 -2.79 -10.83 -2.54
N CYS A 34 -2.52 -11.52 -1.44
CA CYS A 34 -3.09 -11.21 -0.13
C CYS A 34 -2.48 -9.93 0.47
N ALA A 35 -1.18 -9.70 0.28
CA ALA A 35 -0.51 -8.44 0.60
C ALA A 35 -1.15 -7.27 -0.17
N ALA A 36 -1.40 -7.41 -1.47
CA ALA A 36 -2.07 -6.39 -2.27
C ALA A 36 -3.53 -6.16 -1.84
N ARG A 37 -4.26 -7.20 -1.40
CA ARG A 37 -5.58 -7.04 -0.77
C ARG A 37 -5.49 -6.25 0.54
N THR A 38 -4.46 -6.51 1.34
CA THR A 38 -4.19 -5.78 2.59
C THR A 38 -3.94 -4.30 2.32
N VAL A 39 -3.06 -3.97 1.36
CA VAL A 39 -2.80 -2.57 0.99
C VAL A 39 -4.08 -1.88 0.53
N ARG A 40 -4.86 -2.49 -0.38
CA ARG A 40 -6.12 -1.90 -0.86
C ARG A 40 -7.15 -1.70 0.25
N GLY A 41 -7.33 -2.68 1.14
CA GLY A 41 -8.24 -2.56 2.27
C GLY A 41 -7.86 -1.40 3.20
N TYR A 42 -6.56 -1.22 3.45
CA TYR A 42 -6.07 -0.09 4.23
C TYR A 42 -6.32 1.24 3.52
N MET A 43 -5.99 1.35 2.23
CA MET A 43 -6.21 2.60 1.48
C MET A 43 -7.69 2.98 1.43
N ASN A 44 -8.59 2.03 1.21
CA ASN A 44 -10.03 2.28 1.23
C ASN A 44 -10.55 2.82 2.57
N LYS A 45 -9.88 2.48 3.68
CA LYS A 45 -10.27 2.92 5.01
C LYS A 45 -9.76 4.32 5.35
N PHE A 46 -8.59 4.70 4.85
CA PHE A 46 -7.90 5.89 5.33
C PHE A 46 -7.64 6.98 4.28
N ILE A 47 -7.66 6.65 2.98
CA ILE A 47 -7.07 7.52 1.95
C ILE A 47 -8.10 7.97 0.90
N ASP A 48 -8.39 9.27 0.95
CA ASP A 48 -9.21 10.02 0.00
C ASP A 48 -8.71 11.46 -0.22
N LYS A 49 -7.44 11.75 0.14
CA LYS A 49 -6.85 13.10 0.15
C LYS A 49 -5.47 13.15 -0.50
N ASP A 50 -5.13 14.32 -1.01
CA ASP A 50 -3.78 14.67 -1.49
C ASP A 50 -2.86 14.77 -0.28
N CYS A 51 -1.99 13.78 -0.14
CA CYS A 51 -1.07 13.65 0.97
C CYS A 51 0.21 14.45 0.71
N ASN A 52 0.67 14.48 -0.54
CA ASN A 52 1.96 15.07 -0.91
C ASN A 52 1.89 16.57 -1.29
N GLY A 53 0.68 17.10 -1.48
CA GLY A 53 0.39 18.51 -1.79
C GLY A 53 0.56 18.90 -3.26
N ASP A 54 0.53 17.95 -4.20
CA ASP A 54 0.71 18.20 -5.64
C ASP A 54 -0.60 18.51 -6.40
N GLY A 55 -1.73 18.47 -5.70
CA GLY A 55 -3.07 18.77 -6.23
C GLY A 55 -3.78 17.58 -6.86
N THR A 56 -3.18 16.38 -6.85
CA THR A 56 -3.78 15.13 -7.35
C THR A 56 -3.78 14.06 -6.25
N VAL A 57 -4.69 13.09 -6.35
CA VAL A 57 -4.63 11.87 -5.52
C VAL A 57 -4.18 10.72 -6.40
N ASP A 58 -2.94 10.29 -6.25
CA ASP A 58 -2.30 9.30 -7.12
C ASP A 58 -1.44 8.25 -6.37
N CYS A 59 -0.62 7.51 -7.11
CA CYS A 59 0.23 6.46 -6.55
C CYS A 59 1.22 6.97 -5.48
N MET A 60 1.66 8.23 -5.55
CA MET A 60 2.56 8.81 -4.57
C MET A 60 1.84 9.07 -3.24
N ASP A 61 0.55 9.44 -3.25
CA ASP A 61 -0.24 9.57 -2.02
C ASP A 61 -0.48 8.24 -1.34
N TYR A 62 -0.80 7.20 -2.12
CA TYR A 62 -0.90 5.84 -1.61
C TYR A 62 0.45 5.33 -1.08
N ALA A 63 1.57 5.68 -1.71
CA ALA A 63 2.91 5.33 -1.23
C ALA A 63 3.24 6.03 0.11
N ALA A 64 3.00 7.34 0.21
CA ALA A 64 3.19 8.10 1.43
C ALA A 64 2.35 7.52 2.58
N SER A 65 1.09 7.19 2.29
CA SER A 65 0.16 6.56 3.23
C SER A 65 0.59 5.17 3.68
N HIS A 66 1.16 4.38 2.77
CA HIS A 66 1.71 3.07 3.11
C HIS A 66 2.91 3.18 4.05
N PHE A 67 3.77 4.18 3.83
CA PHE A 67 5.01 4.38 4.57
C PHE A 67 4.79 5.06 5.93
N LEU A 68 3.99 6.13 5.96
CA LEU A 68 3.78 6.99 7.12
C LEU A 68 2.53 6.62 7.94
N GLY A 69 1.62 5.83 7.37
CA GLY A 69 0.30 5.55 7.93
C GLY A 69 -0.75 6.60 7.56
N GLY A 70 -2.03 6.24 7.66
CA GLY A 70 -3.15 7.05 7.13
C GLY A 70 -3.31 8.43 7.77
N TYR A 71 -2.98 8.59 9.05
CA TYR A 71 -3.12 9.87 9.74
C TYR A 71 -1.94 10.83 9.51
N SER A 72 -0.78 10.31 9.11
CA SER A 72 0.47 11.07 9.01
C SER A 72 0.97 11.16 7.57
N CYS A 73 0.13 10.89 6.57
CA CYS A 73 0.58 10.79 5.17
C CYS A 73 1.17 12.09 4.61
N SER A 74 0.83 13.25 5.17
CA SER A 74 1.39 14.56 4.78
C SER A 74 2.70 14.91 5.47
N ALA A 75 3.24 14.01 6.31
CA ALA A 75 4.58 14.19 6.84
C ALA A 75 5.63 14.04 5.73
N PRO A 76 6.83 14.64 5.87
CA PRO A 76 7.90 14.48 4.90
C PRO A 76 8.24 12.99 4.68
N LEU A 77 8.14 12.56 3.43
CA LEU A 77 8.48 11.20 3.03
C LEU A 77 10.01 11.04 2.97
N ASP A 78 10.51 9.87 3.35
CA ASP A 78 11.92 9.55 3.19
C ASP A 78 12.35 9.68 1.71
N ASN A 79 13.51 10.33 1.49
CA ASN A 79 13.98 10.67 0.15
C ASN A 79 14.32 9.41 -0.67
N ASP A 80 14.94 8.41 -0.05
CA ASP A 80 15.34 7.18 -0.75
C ASP A 80 14.12 6.34 -1.10
N TYR A 81 13.15 6.25 -0.18
CA TYR A 81 11.86 5.63 -0.46
C TYR A 81 11.13 6.32 -1.62
N ALA A 82 10.99 7.65 -1.56
CA ALA A 82 10.29 8.42 -2.58
C ALA A 82 10.97 8.31 -3.95
N LYS A 83 12.30 8.38 -4.00
CA LYS A 83 13.09 8.22 -5.23
C LYS A 83 12.92 6.82 -5.82
N THR A 84 13.02 5.79 -4.98
CA THR A 84 12.84 4.39 -5.41
C THR A 84 11.44 4.17 -5.96
N MET A 85 10.40 4.66 -5.28
CA MET A 85 9.02 4.53 -5.73
C MET A 85 8.79 5.19 -7.09
N ARG A 86 9.27 6.44 -7.29
CA ARG A 86 9.16 7.13 -8.58
C ARG A 86 9.87 6.37 -9.71
N SER A 87 11.03 5.77 -9.44
CA SER A 87 11.75 4.94 -10.41
C SER A 87 10.94 3.70 -10.81
N CYS A 88 10.31 3.03 -9.85
CA CYS A 88 9.44 1.88 -10.12
C CYS A 88 8.20 2.28 -10.93
N LEU A 89 7.56 3.39 -10.58
CA LEU A 89 6.39 3.90 -11.29
C LEU A 89 6.72 4.27 -12.74
N ALA A 90 7.87 4.89 -12.99
CA ALA A 90 8.32 5.21 -14.35
C ALA A 90 8.49 3.94 -15.22
N GLN A 91 9.01 2.86 -14.64
CA GLN A 91 9.11 1.58 -15.34
C GLN A 91 7.74 1.00 -15.68
N VAL A 92 6.78 1.04 -14.74
CA VAL A 92 5.40 0.57 -14.98
C VAL A 92 4.70 1.41 -16.04
N ALA A 93 4.85 2.73 -16.00
CA ALA A 93 4.30 3.63 -17.02
C ALA A 93 4.86 3.31 -18.42
N GLY A 94 6.17 3.03 -18.53
CA GLY A 94 6.80 2.59 -19.77
C GLY A 94 6.30 1.22 -20.27
N LEU A 95 5.92 0.31 -19.37
CA LEU A 95 5.27 -0.96 -19.75
C LEU A 95 3.85 -0.74 -20.30
N ALA A 96 3.13 0.28 -19.83
CA ALA A 96 1.80 0.61 -20.31
C ALA A 96 1.81 1.19 -21.73
N THR A 97 2.84 1.96 -22.09
CA THR A 97 2.98 2.54 -23.44
C THR A 97 3.46 1.52 -24.48
N ASN A 98 4.21 0.50 -24.06
CA ASN A 98 4.73 -0.55 -24.93
C ASN A 98 3.73 -1.69 -25.23
N LYS A 99 2.50 -1.62 -24.73
CA LYS A 99 1.43 -2.60 -24.96
C LYS A 99 0.54 -2.29 -26.17
N SER A 100 1.04 -1.52 -27.14
CA SER A 100 0.33 -1.21 -28.39
C SER A 100 0.57 -2.27 -29.47
#